data_AF-A0A212K276-F1
#
_entry.id   AF-A0A212K276-F1
#
_cell.length_a   1.000
_cell.length_b   1.000
_cell.length_c   1.000
_cell.angle_alpha   90.00
_cell.angle_beta   90.00
_cell.angle_gamma   90.00
#
_symmetry.space_group_name_H-M   'P 1'
#
loop_
_entity.id
_entity.type
_entity.pdbx_description
1 polymer ?
#
loop_
_entity_poly.entity_id
_entity_poly.type
_entity_poly.pdbx_seq_one_letter_code
_entity_poly.pdbx_strand_id
1 'polypeptide(L)'
;MKYTNKTATRIIEMIEQDLFGVSEICKIVNINPKTFYHWKKTRPEFNEAVDNAITLREETLVASARIGLKQLLEGYVQKIIEH
;
A
#
# COMPACT_ATOMS: atom_id res chain seq x y z
N MET A 1 -14.04 15.88 -10.08
CA MET A 1 -13.20 16.29 -8.93
C MET A 1 -11.94 16.97 -9.47
N LYS A 2 -11.48 18.08 -8.87
CA LYS A 2 -10.21 18.70 -9.24
C LYS A 2 -9.05 18.00 -8.55
N TYR A 3 -7.91 17.91 -9.24
CA TYR A 3 -6.65 17.48 -8.62
C TYR A 3 -6.22 18.50 -7.58
N THR A 4 -5.86 18.04 -6.38
CA THR A 4 -5.22 18.87 -5.37
C THR A 4 -4.09 18.08 -4.74
N ASN A 5 -3.03 18.77 -4.30
CA ASN A 5 -1.92 18.12 -3.61
C ASN A 5 -2.41 17.34 -2.38
N LYS A 6 -3.38 17.89 -1.63
CA LYS A 6 -3.96 17.22 -0.47
C LYS A 6 -4.63 15.88 -0.84
N THR A 7 -5.42 15.85 -1.91
CA THR A 7 -6.07 14.61 -2.37
C THR A 7 -5.04 13.61 -2.88
N ALA A 8 -4.04 14.08 -3.64
CA ALA A 8 -2.96 13.23 -4.14
C ALA A 8 -2.16 12.60 -2.99
N THR A 9 -1.67 13.41 -2.04
CA THR A 9 -0.98 12.93 -0.83
C THR A 9 -1.81 11.92 -0.07
N ARG A 10 -3.11 12.19 0.12
CA ARG A 10 -3.99 11.25 0.83
C ARG A 10 -4.11 9.90 0.10
N ILE A 11 -4.17 9.91 -1.22
CA ILE A 11 -4.19 8.67 -2.02
C ILE A 11 -2.89 7.89 -1.82
N ILE A 12 -1.74 8.56 -1.87
CA ILE A 12 -0.42 7.95 -1.67
C ILE A 12 -0.32 7.28 -0.29
N GLU A 13 -0.64 8.02 0.78
CA GLU A 13 -0.64 7.49 2.16
C GLU A 13 -1.50 6.22 2.30
N MET A 14 -2.65 6.19 1.63
CA MET A 14 -3.56 5.05 1.71
C MET A 14 -3.08 3.84 0.90
N ILE A 15 -2.33 4.06 -0.18
CA ILE A 15 -1.67 2.98 -0.93
C ILE A 15 -0.58 2.37 -0.05
N GLU A 16 0.25 3.20 0.58
CA GLU A 16 1.36 2.73 1.45
C GLU A 16 0.88 1.90 2.63
N GLN A 17 -0.30 2.18 3.17
CA GLN A 17 -0.87 1.47 4.33
C GLN A 17 -1.34 0.04 4.02
N ASP A 18 -1.41 -0.40 2.76
CA ASP A 18 -1.82 -1.75 2.33
C ASP A 18 -3.22 -2.21 2.78
N LEU A 19 -4.11 -1.28 3.13
CA LEU A 19 -5.45 -1.63 3.63
C LEU A 19 -6.52 -1.66 2.55
N PHE A 20 -6.26 -1.05 1.39
CA PHE A 20 -7.29 -0.75 0.40
C PHE A 20 -6.78 -0.90 -1.03
N GLY A 21 -7.60 -1.50 -1.89
CA GLY A 21 -7.40 -1.44 -3.33
C GLY A 21 -7.68 -0.04 -3.89
N VAL A 22 -7.16 0.25 -5.08
CA VAL A 22 -7.34 1.55 -5.75
C VAL A 22 -8.82 1.95 -5.88
N SER A 23 -9.72 0.99 -6.10
CA SER A 23 -11.17 1.23 -6.19
C SER A 23 -11.79 1.68 -4.86
N GLU A 24 -11.32 1.15 -3.74
CA GLU A 24 -11.75 1.51 -2.39
C GLU A 24 -11.18 2.87 -1.99
N ILE A 25 -9.90 3.11 -2.26
CA ILE A 25 -9.27 4.42 -2.07
C ILE A 25 -10.04 5.50 -2.84
N CYS A 26 -10.38 5.23 -4.11
CA CYS A 26 -11.17 6.14 -4.93
C CYS A 26 -12.52 6.48 -4.28
N LYS A 27 -13.22 5.50 -3.70
CA LYS A 27 -14.48 5.74 -2.96
C LYS A 27 -14.24 6.62 -1.72
N ILE A 28 -13.17 6.34 -0.96
CA ILE A 28 -12.87 7.05 0.30
C ILE A 28 -12.53 8.52 0.04
N VAL A 29 -11.72 8.80 -0.99
CA VAL A 29 -11.38 10.19 -1.37
C VAL A 29 -12.41 10.82 -2.31
N ASN A 30 -13.53 10.13 -2.54
CA ASN A 30 -14.67 10.56 -3.34
C ASN A 30 -14.30 10.96 -4.79
N ILE A 31 -13.52 10.11 -5.48
CA ILE A 31 -13.22 10.25 -6.90
C ILE A 31 -13.65 9.02 -7.69
N ASN A 32 -13.90 9.21 -8.98
CA ASN A 32 -14.09 8.09 -9.90
C ASN A 32 -12.72 7.42 -10.19
N PRO A 33 -12.62 6.09 -10.29
CA PRO A 33 -11.40 5.42 -10.73
C PRO A 33 -10.83 5.93 -12.06
N LYS A 34 -11.68 6.33 -13.01
CA LYS A 34 -11.25 6.96 -14.27
C LYS A 34 -10.48 8.25 -14.03
N THR A 35 -10.86 9.03 -13.02
CA THR A 35 -10.14 10.26 -12.61
C THR A 35 -8.75 9.92 -12.08
N PHE A 36 -8.63 8.87 -11.26
CA PHE A 36 -7.34 8.41 -10.75
C PHE A 36 -6.39 8.01 -11.90
N TYR A 37 -6.86 7.15 -12.82
CA TYR A 37 -6.03 6.72 -13.95
C TYR A 37 -5.75 7.85 -14.93
N HIS A 38 -6.68 8.79 -15.10
CA HIS A 38 -6.44 9.99 -15.88
C HIS A 38 -5.33 10.86 -15.25
N TRP A 39 -5.33 11.06 -13.93
CA TRP A 39 -4.25 11.75 -13.24
C TRP A 39 -2.93 11.00 -13.37
N LYS A 40 -2.93 9.67 -13.19
CA LYS A 40 -1.76 8.82 -13.40
C LYS A 40 -1.17 8.99 -14.82
N LYS A 41 -2.03 9.11 -15.85
CA LYS A 41 -1.58 9.34 -17.24
C LYS A 41 -1.09 10.77 -17.51
N THR A 42 -1.67 11.77 -16.85
CA THR A 42 -1.47 13.20 -17.21
C THR A 42 -0.54 13.95 -16.27
N ARG A 43 -0.15 13.35 -15.14
CA ARG A 43 0.67 13.94 -14.08
C ARG A 43 1.82 12.99 -13.74
N PRO A 44 2.98 13.11 -14.40
CA PRO A 44 4.14 12.24 -14.16
C PRO A 44 4.55 12.17 -12.69
N GLU A 45 4.48 13.29 -11.97
CA GLU A 45 4.80 13.37 -10.54
C GLU A 45 3.85 12.53 -9.67
N PHE A 46 2.57 12.49 -10.04
CA PHE A 46 1.59 11.66 -9.35
C PHE A 46 1.76 10.19 -9.72
N ASN A 47 2.09 9.90 -10.98
CA ASN A 47 2.40 8.54 -11.41
C ASN A 47 3.57 7.95 -10.64
N GLU A 48 4.68 8.68 -10.59
CA GLU A 48 5.88 8.27 -9.87
C GLU A 48 5.60 8.05 -8.38
N ALA A 49 4.88 8.98 -7.73
CA ALA A 49 4.49 8.82 -6.34
C ALA A 49 3.60 7.57 -6.09
N VAL A 50 2.67 7.27 -7.02
CA VAL A 50 1.85 6.05 -6.95
C VAL A 50 2.70 4.79 -7.08
N ASP A 51 3.63 4.76 -8.04
CA ASP A 51 4.46 3.58 -8.28
C ASP A 51 5.45 3.35 -7.12
N ASN A 52 6.00 4.43 -6.53
CA ASN A 52 6.82 4.36 -5.33
C ASN A 52 6.04 3.85 -4.12
N ALA A 53 4.81 4.34 -3.91
CA ALA A 53 3.95 3.87 -2.81
C ALA A 53 3.58 2.39 -2.94
N ILE A 54 3.33 1.91 -4.16
CA ILE A 54 3.09 0.48 -4.42
C ILE A 54 4.33 -0.34 -4.11
N THR A 55 5.51 0.14 -4.53
CA THR A 55 6.79 -0.54 -4.25
C THR A 55 7.06 -0.63 -2.75
N LEU A 56 6.91 0.49 -2.02
CA LEU A 56 7.11 0.53 -0.57
C LEU A 56 6.16 -0.42 0.18
N ARG A 57 4.90 -0.49 -0.27
CA ARG A 57 3.90 -1.43 0.25
C ARG A 57 4.35 -2.88 0.07
N GLU A 58 4.82 -3.25 -1.11
CA GLU A 58 5.31 -4.59 -1.41
C GLU A 58 6.56 -4.95 -0.58
N GLU A 59 7.51 -4.03 -0.44
CA GLU A 59 8.68 -4.20 0.42
C GLU A 59 8.31 -4.39 1.89
N THR A 60 7.35 -3.59 2.38
CA THR A 60 6.84 -3.67 3.75
C THR A 60 6.13 -5.00 4.01
N LEU A 61 5.33 -5.48 3.05
CA LEU A 61 4.66 -6.77 3.13
C LEU A 61 5.67 -7.92 3.18
N VAL A 62 6.69 -7.89 2.33
CA VAL A 62 7.76 -8.91 2.33
C VAL A 62 8.52 -8.92 3.66
N ALA A 63 8.88 -7.74 4.18
CA ALA A 63 9.54 -7.63 5.47
C ALA A 63 8.67 -8.21 6.61
N SER A 64 7.38 -7.85 6.62
CA SER A 64 6.42 -8.33 7.62
C SER A 64 6.22 -9.84 7.53
N ALA A 65 6.14 -10.41 6.32
CA ALA A 65 6.05 -11.84 6.12
C ALA A 65 7.28 -12.59 6.63
N ARG A 66 8.49 -12.06 6.38
CA ARG A 66 9.75 -12.64 6.90
C ARG A 66 9.79 -12.64 8.43
N ILE A 67 9.38 -11.53 9.06
CA ILE A 67 9.31 -11.40 10.52
C ILE A 67 8.29 -12.39 11.09
N GLY A 68 7.07 -12.41 10.55
CA GLY A 68 6.02 -13.32 11.00
C GLY A 68 6.41 -14.79 10.87
N LEU A 69 7.05 -15.18 9.76
CA LEU A 69 7.55 -16.54 9.56
C LEU A 69 8.63 -16.91 10.58
N LYS A 70 9.58 -16.02 10.86
CA LYS A 70 10.61 -16.23 11.89
C LYS A 70 9.99 -16.50 13.26
N GLN A 71 9.01 -15.68 13.66
CA GLN A 71 8.30 -15.85 14.94
C GLN A 71 7.55 -17.18 15.03
N LEU A 72 6.91 -17.62 13.93
CA LEU A 72 6.25 -18.93 13.86
C LEU A 72 7.25 -20.08 14.04
N LEU A 73 8.41 -20.00 13.38
CA LEU A 73 9.46 -21.01 13.49
C LEU A 73 10.05 -21.06 14.90
N GLU A 74 10.36 -19.91 15.51
CA GLU A 74 10.86 -19.84 16.89
C GLU A 74 9.85 -20.40 17.89
N GLY A 75 8.57 -20.07 17.73
CA GLY A 75 7.49 -20.65 18.55
C GLY A 75 7.30 -22.16 18.35
N TYR A 76 7.55 -22.68 17.15
CA TYR A 76 7.52 -24.13 16.87
C TYR A 76 8.74 -24.85 17.46
N VAL A 77 9.93 -24.24 17.37
CA VAL A 77 11.17 -24.76 17.97
C VAL A 77 11.05 -24.85 19.49
N GLN A 78 10.49 -23.84 20.15
CA GLN A 78 10.28 -23.85 21.60
C GLN A 78 9.42 -25.05 22.05
N LYS A 79 8.36 -25.38 21.30
CA LYS A 79 7.48 -26.52 21.63
C LYS A 79 8.17 -27.89 21.53
N ILE A 80 9.13 -28.04 20.61
CA ILE A 80 9.89 -29.28 20.43
C ILE A 80 10.88 -29.49 21.59
N ILE A 81 11.48 -28.41 22.12
CA ILE A 81 12.46 -28.49 23.20
C ILE A 81 11.79 -28.86 24.55
N GLU A 82 10.49 -28.60 24.70
CA GLU A 82 9.73 -28.86 25.92
C GLU A 82 9.12 -30.28 26.03
N HIS A 83 9.29 -31.15 25.01
CA HIS A 83 8.81 -32.54 24.98
C HIS A 83 9.97 -33.53 24.87
#